data_AF-A0A661FUD0-F1
#
_entry.id   AF-A0A661FUD0-F1
#
_cell.length_a   1.000
_cell.length_b   1.000
_cell.length_c   1.000
_cell.angle_alpha   90.00
_cell.angle_beta   90.00
_cell.angle_gamma   90.00
#
_symmetry.space_group_name_H-M   'P 1'
#
loop_
_entity.id
_entity.type
_entity.pdbx_description
1 polymer ?
#
loop_
_entity_poly.entity_id
_entity_poly.type
_entity_poly.pdbx_seq_one_letter_code
_entity_poly.pdbx_strand_id
1 'polypeptide(L)'
;RKAVDSGATAVMLSNHGGRQLETAPAPVDCIAPIADALRDKLEIICDGGVRRGTHVIKALALGANACSIGRGYLFGLAAGGQKGVERALHLLKTELERSMALLGCNSVHKLGKHYVNKR
;
A
#
# COMPACT_ATOMS: atom_id res chain seq x y z
N ARG A 1 12.40 -0.61 -14.66
CA ARG A 1 13.08 -0.35 -15.95
C ARG A 1 12.56 -1.29 -17.01
N LYS A 2 12.89 -2.59 -17.02
CA LYS A 2 12.29 -3.57 -17.96
C LYS A 2 10.75 -3.50 -18.08
N ALA A 3 10.04 -3.33 -16.97
CA ALA A 3 8.58 -3.14 -17.00
C ALA A 3 8.13 -1.87 -17.75
N VAL A 4 8.87 -0.76 -17.63
CA VAL A 4 8.64 0.45 -18.43
C VAL A 4 8.91 0.16 -19.90
N ASP A 5 10.03 -0.50 -20.19
CA ASP A 5 10.46 -0.80 -21.55
C ASP A 5 9.48 -1.76 -22.26
N SER A 6 8.77 -2.61 -21.50
CA SER A 6 7.70 -3.46 -22.03
C SER A 6 6.35 -2.73 -22.22
N GLY A 7 6.28 -1.43 -21.93
CA GLY A 7 5.04 -0.64 -22.02
C GLY A 7 4.07 -0.84 -20.85
N ALA A 8 4.51 -1.39 -19.72
CA ALA A 8 3.64 -1.52 -18.56
C ALA A 8 3.37 -0.14 -17.94
N THR A 9 2.12 0.11 -17.58
CA THR A 9 1.68 1.38 -16.97
C THR A 9 1.77 1.38 -15.45
N ALA A 10 1.92 0.19 -14.84
CA ALA A 10 2.01 0.02 -13.40
C ALA A 10 2.88 -1.19 -13.02
N VAL A 11 3.41 -1.18 -11.80
CA VAL A 11 4.00 -2.36 -11.16
C VAL A 11 3.40 -2.56 -9.78
N MET A 12 3.13 -3.82 -9.45
CA MET A 12 2.76 -4.21 -8.10
C MET A 12 3.98 -4.73 -7.36
N LEU A 13 4.42 -4.01 -6.33
CA LEU A 13 5.46 -4.45 -5.41
C LEU A 13 4.83 -5.46 -4.45
N SER A 14 5.16 -6.73 -4.63
CA SER A 14 4.65 -7.82 -3.81
C SER A 14 5.70 -8.92 -3.67
N ASN A 15 5.75 -9.54 -2.49
CA ASN A 15 6.41 -10.83 -2.25
C ASN A 15 5.37 -11.97 -2.18
N HIS A 16 4.21 -11.76 -2.81
CA HIS A 16 3.05 -12.64 -2.82
C HIS A 16 2.48 -12.92 -1.41
N GLY A 17 2.63 -11.96 -0.50
CA GLY A 17 2.24 -12.10 0.90
C GLY A 17 3.14 -13.06 1.69
N GLY A 18 4.41 -13.22 1.28
CA GLY A 18 5.39 -14.11 1.90
C GLY A 18 5.10 -15.59 1.63
N ARG A 19 4.56 -15.91 0.45
CA ARG A 19 4.14 -17.27 0.06
C ARG A 19 4.94 -17.88 -1.09
N GLN A 20 5.93 -17.15 -1.59
CA GLN A 20 6.78 -17.59 -2.70
C GLN A 20 8.20 -17.79 -2.16
N LEU A 21 9.08 -16.80 -2.31
CA LEU A 21 10.42 -16.85 -1.71
C LEU A 21 10.38 -16.37 -0.25
N GLU A 22 10.52 -17.31 0.68
CA GLU A 22 10.81 -17.03 2.09
C GLU A 22 12.13 -16.26 2.18
N THR A 23 12.21 -15.21 3.01
CA THR A 23 13.32 -14.22 3.11
C THR A 23 13.37 -13.11 2.03
N ALA A 24 12.46 -13.10 1.06
CA ALA A 24 12.30 -11.92 0.20
C ALA A 24 11.96 -10.66 1.04
N PRO A 25 12.44 -9.47 0.63
CA PRO A 25 12.22 -8.24 1.40
C PRO A 25 10.73 -7.93 1.58
N ALA A 26 10.42 -7.17 2.63
CA ALA A 26 9.08 -6.63 2.81
C ALA A 26 8.79 -5.62 1.68
N PRO A 27 7.64 -5.71 0.99
CA PRO A 27 7.36 -4.85 -0.16
C PRO A 27 7.39 -3.35 0.15
N VAL A 28 7.02 -2.96 1.39
CA VAL A 28 7.08 -1.56 1.85
C VAL A 28 8.49 -0.98 1.85
N ASP A 29 9.51 -1.79 2.09
CA ASP A 29 10.91 -1.35 2.09
C ASP A 29 11.44 -1.11 0.68
N CYS A 30 10.82 -1.73 -0.32
CA CYS A 30 11.17 -1.55 -1.72
C CYS A 30 10.52 -0.31 -2.36
N ILE A 31 9.51 0.31 -1.73
CA ILE A 31 8.76 1.43 -2.34
C ILE A 31 9.68 2.61 -2.67
N ALA A 32 10.35 3.17 -1.66
CA ALA A 32 11.14 4.40 -1.81
C ALA A 32 12.24 4.28 -2.90
N PRO A 33 13.13 3.27 -2.90
CA PRO A 33 14.16 3.18 -3.92
C PRO A 33 13.59 2.98 -5.33
N ILE A 34 12.46 2.28 -5.47
CA ILE A 34 11.80 2.08 -6.77
C ILE A 34 11.11 3.36 -7.24
N ALA A 35 10.42 4.06 -6.33
CA ALA A 35 9.82 5.36 -6.62
C ALA A 35 10.90 6.36 -7.04
N ASP A 36 12.03 6.45 -6.33
CA ASP A 36 13.10 7.37 -6.71
C ASP A 36 13.68 7.09 -8.10
N ALA A 37 13.66 5.82 -8.54
CA ALA A 37 14.18 5.42 -9.85
C ALA A 37 13.16 5.51 -11.00
N LEU A 38 11.86 5.35 -10.71
CA LEU A 38 10.81 5.11 -11.71
C LEU A 38 9.57 5.99 -11.56
N ARG A 39 9.58 6.95 -10.63
CA ARG A 39 8.51 7.95 -10.48
C ARG A 39 8.22 8.60 -11.84
N ASP A 40 6.93 8.82 -12.08
CA ASP A 40 6.35 9.39 -13.31
C ASP A 40 6.44 8.50 -14.56
N LYS A 41 7.09 7.33 -14.49
CA LYS A 41 7.15 6.37 -15.62
C LYS A 41 6.11 5.26 -15.51
N LEU A 42 5.69 4.95 -14.28
CA LEU A 42 4.70 3.93 -13.98
C LEU A 42 4.06 4.18 -12.63
N GLU A 43 2.85 3.67 -12.44
CA GLU A 43 2.17 3.65 -11.15
C GLU A 43 2.72 2.53 -10.25
N ILE A 44 2.96 2.82 -8.97
CA ILE A 44 3.47 1.86 -7.99
C ILE A 44 2.35 1.43 -7.05
N ILE A 45 2.00 0.15 -7.07
CA ILE A 45 1.01 -0.44 -6.14
C ILE A 45 1.76 -1.29 -5.11
N CYS A 46 1.59 -1.04 -3.82
CA CYS A 46 2.18 -1.89 -2.77
C CYS A 46 1.18 -2.97 -2.31
N ASP A 47 1.60 -4.23 -2.32
CA ASP A 47 0.87 -5.36 -1.70
C ASP A 47 1.75 -6.02 -0.62
N GLY A 48 1.12 -6.67 0.36
CA GLY A 48 1.79 -7.36 1.45
C GLY A 48 1.78 -6.56 2.75
N GLY A 49 1.10 -7.09 3.78
CA GLY A 49 1.14 -6.51 5.14
C GLY A 49 0.25 -5.27 5.39
N VAL A 50 -0.49 -4.76 4.41
CA VAL A 50 -1.43 -3.63 4.62
C VAL A 50 -2.63 -4.08 5.46
N ARG A 51 -2.73 -3.58 6.70
CA ARG A 51 -3.78 -3.99 7.68
C ARG A 51 -4.37 -2.81 8.47
N ARG A 52 -3.82 -1.62 8.29
CA ARG A 52 -4.09 -0.39 9.05
C ARG A 52 -4.09 0.78 8.10
N GLY A 53 -4.87 1.81 8.40
CA GLY A 53 -4.89 3.07 7.64
C GLY A 53 -3.50 3.71 7.60
N THR A 54 -2.76 3.65 8.72
CA THR A 54 -1.37 4.13 8.80
C THR A 54 -0.39 3.35 7.91
N HIS A 55 -0.66 2.09 7.56
CA HIS A 55 0.18 1.35 6.60
C HIS A 55 -0.01 1.92 5.19
N VAL A 56 -1.24 2.25 4.81
CA VAL A 56 -1.55 2.93 3.54
C VAL A 56 -0.86 4.28 3.50
N ILE A 57 -0.99 5.09 4.56
CA ILE A 57 -0.34 6.41 4.66
C ILE A 57 1.17 6.30 4.45
N LYS A 58 1.84 5.37 5.15
CA LYS A 58 3.29 5.16 5.01
C LYS A 58 3.67 4.77 3.58
N ALA A 59 2.94 3.85 2.95
CA ALA A 59 3.22 3.43 1.59
C ALA A 59 3.08 4.58 0.59
N LEU A 60 1.99 5.37 0.68
CA LEU A 60 1.78 6.54 -0.16
C LEU A 60 2.85 7.61 0.09
N ALA A 61 3.17 7.90 1.34
CA ALA A 61 4.23 8.85 1.73
C ALA A 61 5.62 8.43 1.20
N LEU A 62 5.89 7.12 1.11
CA LEU A 62 7.13 6.59 0.54
C LEU A 62 7.16 6.60 -0.99
N GLY A 63 6.04 6.90 -1.65
CA GLY A 63 5.94 7.07 -3.10
C GLY A 63 5.14 6.01 -3.85
N ALA A 64 4.38 5.16 -3.16
CA ALA A 64 3.37 4.35 -3.83
C ALA A 64 2.18 5.21 -4.26
N ASN A 65 1.48 4.80 -5.31
CA ASN A 65 0.25 5.40 -5.81
C ASN A 65 -0.98 4.74 -5.18
N ALA A 66 -0.90 3.45 -4.86
CA ALA A 66 -1.97 2.70 -4.21
C ALA A 66 -1.44 1.57 -3.34
N CYS A 67 -2.35 0.96 -2.57
CA CYS A 67 -2.12 -0.25 -1.81
C CYS A 67 -3.15 -1.32 -2.20
N SER A 68 -2.74 -2.59 -2.13
CA SER A 68 -3.62 -3.74 -2.26
C SER A 68 -3.72 -4.52 -0.95
N ILE A 69 -4.82 -5.24 -0.77
CA ILE A 69 -5.03 -6.16 0.35
C ILE A 69 -5.39 -7.56 -0.17
N GLY A 70 -4.69 -8.57 0.32
CA GLY A 70 -5.05 -9.98 0.10
C GLY A 70 -5.91 -10.54 1.23
N ARG A 71 -5.27 -11.14 2.24
CA ARG A 71 -5.96 -11.84 3.35
C ARG A 71 -7.04 -11.03 4.08
N GLY A 72 -6.89 -9.70 4.15
CA GLY A 72 -7.80 -8.84 4.91
C GLY A 72 -9.26 -8.96 4.48
N TYR A 73 -9.54 -8.95 3.17
CA TYR A 73 -10.91 -9.10 2.69
C TYR A 73 -11.40 -10.55 2.82
N LEU A 74 -10.51 -11.54 2.66
CA LEU A 74 -10.86 -12.96 2.82
C LEU A 74 -11.31 -13.31 4.24
N PHE A 75 -10.70 -12.68 5.25
CA PHE A 75 -11.14 -12.85 6.63
C PHE A 75 -12.52 -12.23 6.87
N GLY A 76 -12.81 -11.08 6.27
CA GLY A 76 -14.16 -10.51 6.27
C GLY A 76 -15.16 -11.43 5.59
N LEU A 77 -14.81 -11.98 4.43
CA LEU A 77 -15.64 -12.92 3.68
C LEU A 77 -15.98 -14.17 4.51
N ALA A 78 -14.98 -14.77 5.17
CA ALA A 78 -15.19 -15.94 6.02
C ALA A 78 -16.06 -15.63 7.25
N ALA A 79 -15.93 -14.44 7.83
CA ALA A 79 -16.64 -14.07 9.05
C ALA A 79 -18.12 -13.66 8.82
N GLY A 80 -18.45 -13.12 7.64
CA GLY A 80 -19.78 -12.55 7.40
C GLY A 80 -20.18 -12.38 5.94
N GLY A 81 -19.57 -13.14 5.04
CA GLY A 81 -19.83 -13.03 3.60
C GLY A 81 -19.52 -11.62 3.07
N GLN A 82 -20.34 -11.15 2.13
CA GLN A 82 -20.23 -9.80 1.56
C GLN A 82 -20.22 -8.71 2.66
N LYS A 83 -21.14 -8.79 3.63
CA LYS A 83 -21.22 -7.79 4.73
C LYS A 83 -19.92 -7.72 5.55
N GLY A 84 -19.25 -8.86 5.71
CA GLY A 84 -17.95 -8.91 6.39
C GLY A 84 -16.83 -8.26 5.57
N VAL A 85 -16.83 -8.43 4.24
CA VAL A 85 -15.91 -7.73 3.32
C VAL A 85 -16.14 -6.22 3.37
N GLU A 86 -17.38 -5.78 3.23
CA GLU A 86 -17.77 -4.36 3.28
C GLU A 86 -17.34 -3.73 4.61
N ARG A 87 -17.59 -4.41 5.73
CA ARG A 87 -17.16 -3.94 7.06
C ARG A 87 -15.64 -3.84 7.17
N ALA A 88 -14.89 -4.82 6.66
CA ALA A 88 -13.42 -4.78 6.69
C ALA A 88 -12.87 -3.58 5.88
N LEU A 89 -13.41 -3.34 4.69
CA LEU A 89 -13.04 -2.20 3.85
C LEU A 89 -13.43 -0.86 4.50
N HIS A 90 -14.63 -0.78 5.09
CA HIS A 90 -15.09 0.41 5.80
C HIS A 90 -14.18 0.75 6.98
N LEU A 91 -13.80 -0.25 7.80
CA LEU A 91 -12.89 -0.04 8.92
C LEU A 91 -11.52 0.48 8.47
N LEU A 92 -10.97 -0.07 7.38
CA LEU A 92 -9.70 0.39 6.82
C LEU A 92 -9.79 1.84 6.33
N LYS A 93 -10.88 2.20 5.63
CA LYS A 93 -11.15 3.56 5.16
C LYS A 93 -11.29 4.54 6.32
N THR A 94 -12.11 4.22 7.32
CA THR A 94 -12.32 5.07 8.50
C THR A 94 -11.03 5.27 9.29
N GLU A 95 -10.19 4.23 9.40
CA GLU A 95 -8.88 4.37 10.03
C GLU A 95 -7.94 5.28 9.23
N LEU A 96 -7.91 5.15 7.90
CA LEU A 96 -7.14 6.02 7.01
C LEU A 96 -7.56 7.49 7.17
N GLU A 97 -8.85 7.79 7.08
CA GLU A 97 -9.39 9.15 7.21
C GLU A 97 -9.07 9.76 8.58
N ARG A 98 -9.27 8.99 9.67
CA ARG A 98 -8.91 9.42 11.02
C ARG A 98 -7.42 9.70 11.16
N SER A 99 -6.56 8.83 10.64
CA SER A 99 -5.11 9.03 10.71
C SER A 99 -4.63 10.22 9.85
N MET A 100 -5.24 10.46 8.69
CA MET A 100 -4.98 11.65 7.88
C MET A 100 -5.36 12.94 8.62
N ALA A 101 -6.51 12.95 9.29
CA ALA A 101 -6.94 14.07 10.12
C ALA A 101 -5.98 14.34 11.29
N LEU A 102 -5.53 13.30 12.00
CA LEU A 102 -4.55 13.43 13.09
C LEU A 102 -3.17 13.93 12.61
N LEU A 103 -2.79 13.64 11.37
CA LEU A 103 -1.57 14.17 10.76
C LEU A 103 -1.73 15.62 10.27
N GLY A 104 -2.94 16.19 10.30
CA GLY A 104 -3.23 17.48 9.69
C GLY A 104 -3.16 17.46 8.16
N CYS A 105 -3.29 16.28 7.54
CA CYS A 105 -3.17 16.11 6.09
C CYS A 105 -4.56 15.92 5.48
N ASN A 106 -5.03 16.90 4.70
CA ASN A 106 -6.39 16.88 4.15
C ASN A 106 -6.49 16.27 2.73
N SER A 107 -5.41 15.72 2.19
CA SER A 107 -5.39 15.05 0.89
C SER A 107 -4.24 14.05 0.81
N VAL A 108 -4.51 12.86 0.28
CA VAL A 108 -3.48 11.83 0.09
C VAL A 108 -2.35 12.30 -0.84
N HIS A 109 -2.61 13.24 -1.75
CA HIS A 109 -1.60 13.82 -2.64
C HIS A 109 -0.57 14.71 -1.91
N LYS A 110 -0.86 15.11 -0.67
CA LYS A 110 0.07 15.88 0.19
C LYS A 110 0.97 14.98 1.03
N LEU A 111 0.73 13.67 1.04
CA LEU A 111 1.62 12.73 1.71
C LEU A 111 2.97 12.67 1.00
N GLY A 112 4.04 12.71 1.78
CA GLY A 112 5.40 12.61 1.31
C GLY A 112 6.34 12.11 2.41
N LYS A 113 7.61 11.89 2.05
CA LYS A 113 8.60 11.25 2.92
C LYS A 113 8.78 11.93 4.29
N HIS A 114 8.49 13.24 4.41
CA HIS A 114 8.56 13.98 5.67
C HIS A 114 7.59 13.48 6.77
N TYR A 115 6.54 12.72 6.40
CA TYR A 115 5.67 12.06 7.37
C TYR A 115 6.21 10.72 7.91
N VAL A 116 7.32 10.22 7.37
CA VAL A 116 7.86 8.90 7.70
C VAL A 116 9.31 9.02 8.13
N ASN A 117 9.59 8.70 9.39
CA ASN A 117 10.94 8.56 9.89
C ASN A 117 11.32 7.06 9.90
N LYS A 118 12.30 6.66 9.08
CA LYS A 118 12.92 5.33 9.17
C LYS A 118 14.01 5.42 10.25
N ARG A 119 13.82 4.66 11.33
CA ARG A 119 14.87 4.43 12.32
C ARG A 119 15.94 3.52 11.74
#